data_AF-A0A358QLD9-F1
#
_entry.id   AF-A0A358QLD9-F1
#
_cell.length_a   1.000
_cell.length_b   1.000
_cell.length_c   1.000
_cell.angle_alpha   90.00
_cell.angle_beta   90.00
_cell.angle_gamma   90.00
#
_symmetry.space_group_name_H-M   'P 1'
#
loop_
_entity.id
_entity.type
_entity.pdbx_description
1 polymer ?
#
loop_
_entity_poly.entity_id
_entity_poly.type
_entity_poly.pdbx_seq_one_letter_code
_entity_poly.pdbx_strand_id
1 'polypeptide(L)' 'MAVLVLSQYVETRYAMELLARGADGVGYLLKDRVGDISELLAAIRSVAAGRSVIDPTVVSRLVGRRRQADP' A
#
# COMPACT_ATOMS: atom_id res chain seq x y z
N MET A 1 3.75 9.29 -12.26
CA MET A 1 2.52 9.73 -11.56
C MET A 1 2.56 9.13 -10.18
N ALA A 2 2.33 9.93 -9.13
CA ALA A 2 2.40 9.48 -7.74
C ALA A 2 0.97 9.31 -7.20
N VAL A 3 0.66 8.14 -6.61
CA VAL A 3 -0.66 7.84 -6.04
C VAL A 3 -0.47 7.25 -4.65
N LEU A 4 -1.14 7.83 -3.65
CA LEU A 4 -1.23 7.30 -2.29
C LEU A 4 -2.69 6.95 -1.99
N VAL A 5 -2.95 5.67 -1.73
CA VAL A 5 -4.27 5.16 -1.39
C VAL A 5 -4.38 5.02 0.13
N LEU A 6 -5.44 5.60 0.69
CA LEU A 6 -5.78 5.49 2.11
C LEU A 6 -7.05 4.65 2.27
N SER A 7 -6.96 3.50 2.92
CA SER A 7 -8.10 2.60 3.08
C SER A 7 -8.39 2.26 4.54
N GLN A 8 -9.67 2.14 4.89
CA GLN A 8 -10.10 1.62 6.19
C GLN A 8 -9.87 0.11 6.33
N TYR A 9 -9.88 -0.63 5.22
CA TYR A 9 -9.65 -2.08 5.20
C TYR A 9 -8.79 -2.46 4.00
N VAL A 10 -7.98 -3.50 4.15
CA VAL A 10 -7.16 -3.99 3.03
C VAL A 10 -8.05 -4.66 1.98
N GLU A 11 -8.28 -3.95 0.88
CA GLU A 11 -8.86 -4.54 -0.32
C GLU A 11 -7.73 -5.09 -1.21
N THR A 12 -7.35 -6.35 -0.93
CA THR A 12 -6.25 -7.07 -1.61
C THR A 12 -6.31 -6.97 -3.13
N ARG A 13 -7.51 -7.01 -3.73
CA ARG A 13 -7.68 -6.95 -5.19
C ARG A 13 -7.14 -5.64 -5.76
N TYR A 14 -7.51 -4.50 -5.17
CA TYR A 14 -7.05 -3.19 -5.61
C TYR A 14 -5.55 -3.00 -5.36
N ALA A 15 -5.05 -3.45 -4.21
CA ALA A 15 -3.61 -3.41 -3.93
C ALA A 15 -2.81 -4.24 -4.95
N MET A 16 -3.29 -5.43 -5.30
CA MET A 16 -2.66 -6.29 -6.32
C MET A 16 -2.72 -5.67 -7.72
N GLU A 17 -3.84 -5.10 -8.13
CA GLU A 17 -3.98 -4.42 -9.42
C GLU A 17 -3.06 -3.19 -9.54
N LEU A 18 -2.92 -2.42 -8.46
CA LEU A 18 -1.99 -1.30 -8.39
C LEU A 18 -0.55 -1.77 -8.51
N LEU A 19 -0.16 -2.81 -7.76
CA LEU A 19 1.20 -3.36 -7.81
C LEU A 19 1.51 -4.01 -9.16
N ALA A 20 0.55 -4.67 -9.80
CA ALA A 20 0.70 -5.31 -11.10
C ALA A 20 0.94 -4.31 -12.24
N ARG A 21 0.49 -3.05 -12.08
CA ARG A 21 0.72 -1.96 -13.04
C ARG A 21 2.07 -1.24 -12.85
N GLY A 22 2.84 -1.64 -11.84
CA GLY A 22 4.10 -1.01 -11.44
C GLY A 22 3.97 -0.39 -10.05
N ALA A 23 4.99 -0.61 -9.20
CA ALA A 23 4.99 -0.14 -7.81
C ALA A 23 5.60 1.26 -7.64
N ASP A 24 6.23 1.80 -8.69
CA ASP A 24 6.94 3.08 -8.64
C ASP A 24 5.95 4.23 -8.41
N GLY A 25 6.20 4.99 -7.35
CA GLY A 25 5.33 6.08 -6.94
C GLY A 25 3.93 5.64 -6.51
N VAL A 26 3.78 4.41 -6.00
CA VAL A 26 2.52 3.90 -5.43
C VAL A 26 2.65 3.72 -3.92
N GLY A 27 1.72 4.31 -3.18
CA GLY A 27 1.58 4.17 -1.74
C GLY A 27 0.25 3.52 -1.35
N TYR A 28 0.24 2.63 -0.35
CA TYR A 28 -0.97 2.08 0.25
C TYR A 28 -0.86 2.08 1.78
N LEU A 29 -1.66 2.91 2.44
CA LEU A 29 -1.70 3.05 3.89
C LEU A 29 -3.10 2.80 4.45
N LEU A 30 -3.15 2.27 5.67
CA LEU A 30 -4.40 2.12 6.40
C LEU A 30 -4.80 3.43 7.08
N LYS A 31 -6.09 3.71 7.16
CA LYS A 31 -6.60 4.96 7.76
C LYS A 31 -6.20 5.12 9.22
N ASP A 32 -6.02 4.02 9.93
CA ASP A 32 -5.55 4.02 11.33
C ASP A 32 -4.10 4.53 11.46
N ARG A 33 -3.30 4.44 10.39
CA ARG A 33 -1.93 4.99 10.34
C ARG A 33 -1.88 6.49 10.04
N VAL A 34 -2.96 7.07 9.52
CA VAL A 34 -3.00 8.52 9.24
C VAL A 34 -3.13 9.34 10.53
N GLY A 35 -3.40 8.69 11.67
CA GLY A 35 -3.37 9.34 12.98
C GLY A 35 -2.00 9.93 13.31
N ASP A 36 -0.92 9.38 12.74
CA ASP A 36 0.40 10.00 12.75
C ASP A 36 0.62 10.80 11.45
N ILE A 37 0.45 12.11 11.56
CA ILE A 37 0.65 13.05 10.45
C ILE A 37 2.09 13.00 9.91
N SER A 38 3.08 12.70 10.76
CA SER A 38 4.48 12.61 10.34
C SER A 38 4.70 11.40 9.43
N GLU A 39 4.07 10.27 9.75
CA GLU A 39 4.10 9.04 8.95
C GLU A 39 3.44 9.28 7.58
N LEU A 40 2.28 9.96 7.55
CA LEU A 40 1.61 10.33 6.31
C LEU A 40 2.52 11.21 5.43
N LEU A 41 3.10 12.27 6.00
CA LEU A 41 3.96 13.17 5.27
C LEU A 41 5.22 12.47 4.74
N ALA A 42 5.78 11.52 5.50
CA ALA A 42 6.90 10.71 5.04
C ALA A 42 6.51 9.82 3.86
N ALA A 43 5.34 9.18 3.93
CA ALA A 43 4.82 8.36 2.84
C ALA A 43 4.57 9.18 1.57
N ILE A 44 3.94 10.35 1.68
CA ILE A 44 3.72 11.27 0.54
C ILE A 44 5.04 11.64 -0.12
N ARG A 45 6.05 12.05 0.66
CA ARG A 45 7.38 12.39 0.12
C ARG A 45 8.04 11.20 -0.58
N SER A 46 7.86 10.00 -0.05
CA SER A 46 8.41 8.77 -0.64
C SER A 46 7.78 8.46 -1.99
N VAL A 47 6.45 8.48 -2.05
CA VAL A 47 5.67 8.22 -3.27
C VAL A 47 5.95 9.30 -4.32
N ALA A 48 6.05 10.57 -3.91
CA ALA A 48 6.43 11.67 -4.81
C ALA A 48 7.84 11.51 -5.41
N ALA A 49 8.75 10.86 -4.69
CA ALA A 49 10.09 10.53 -5.16
C ALA A 49 10.14 9.24 -6.02
N GLY A 50 8.99 8.69 -6.41
CA GLY A 50 8.89 7.47 -7.21
C GLY A 50 9.08 6.19 -6.40
N ARG A 51 9.20 6.25 -5.08
CA ARG A 51 9.33 5.05 -4.23
C ARG A 51 7.96 4.46 -3.93
N SER A 52 7.93 3.14 -3.69
CA SER A 52 6.74 2.46 -3.20
C SER A 52 6.65 2.53 -1.68
N VAL A 53 5.43 2.61 -1.14
CA VAL A 53 5.15 2.53 0.30
C VAL A 53 3.96 1.60 0.51
N ILE A 54 4.10 0.57 1.33
CA ILE A 54 3.00 -0.37 1.61
C ILE A 54 2.96 -0.64 3.10
N ASP A 55 1.78 -0.49 3.70
CA ASP A 55 1.57 -0.84 5.10
C ASP A 55 1.84 -2.34 5.37
N PRO A 56 2.57 -2.71 6.44
CA PRO A 56 2.91 -4.11 6.75
C PRO A 56 1.69 -5.03 6.90
N THR A 57 0.55 -4.51 7.34
CA THR A 57 -0.73 -5.23 7.45
C THR A 57 -1.26 -5.62 6.08
N VAL A 58 -1.08 -4.73 5.09
CA VAL A 58 -1.43 -5.00 3.69
C VAL A 58 -0.54 -6.11 3.16
N VAL A 59 0.78 -6.01 3.33
CA VAL A 59 1.74 -7.04 2.91
C VAL A 59 1.37 -8.41 3.49
N SER A 60 1.10 -8.45 4.80
CA SER A 60 0.74 -9.69 5.51
C SER A 60 -0.49 -10.36 4.92
N ARG A 61 -1.52 -9.57 4.56
CA ARG A 61 -2.74 -10.09 3.92
C ARG A 61 -2.53 -10.49 2.46
N LEU A 62 -1.71 -9.76 1.71
CA LEU A 62 -1.36 -10.12 0.33
C LEU A 62 -0.62 -11.46 0.27
N VAL A 63 0.41 -11.62 1.12
CA VAL A 63 1.20 -12.86 1.20
C VAL A 63 0.37 -14.02 1.76
N GLY A 64 -0.48 -13.75 2.76
CA GLY A 64 -1.40 -14.75 3.31
C GLY A 64 -2.38 -15.30 2.28
N ARG A 65 -2.95 -14.45 1.42
CA ARG A 65 -3.83 -14.89 0.32
C ARG A 65 -3.10 -15.70 -0.76
N ARG A 66 -1.87 -15.34 -1.11
CA ARG A 66 -1.09 -16.07 -2.13
C ARG A 66 -0.87 -17.53 -1.73
N ARG A 67 -0.64 -17.82 -0.45
CA ARG A 67 -0.50 -19.20 0.06
C ARG A 67 -1.79 -20.03 0.03
N GLN A 68 -2.95 -19.39 0.00
CA GLN A 68 -4.24 -20.08 -0.05
C GLN A 68 -4.69 -20.35 -1.50
N ALA A 69 -4.18 -19.58 -2.46
CA ALA A 69 -4.48 -19.71 -3.88
C ALA A 69 -3.52 -20.67 -4.64
N ASP A 70 -2.49 -21.20 -3.97
CA ASP A 70 -1.57 -22.24 -4.46
C ASP A 70 -1.94 -23.58 -3.80
N PRO A 71 -2.74 -24.45 -4.45
CA PRO A 71 -2.96 -25.84 -4.04
C PRO A 71 -1.90 -26.81 -4.60
#